data_AF-A0A7S0H1I2-F1
#
_entry.id   AF-A0A7S0H1I2-F1
#
_cell.length_a   1.000
_cell.length_b   1.000
_cell.length_c   1.000
_cell.angle_alpha   90.00
_cell.angle_beta   90.00
_cell.angle_gamma   90.00
#
_symmetry.space_group_name_H-M   'P 1'
#
loop_
_entity.id
_entity.type
_entity.pdbx_description
1 polymer ?
#
loop_
_entity_poly.entity_id
_entity_poly.type
_entity_poly.pdbx_seq_one_letter_code
_entity_poly.pdbx_strand_id
1 'polypeptide(L)'
;VFESEFKHVEGQVATFAGLTELHQYRSISAKAKDISEKLSEFVSRSRDFNSKEKMMELAITEYFKVKALQKKFQPYDDLWTTTNAWRQSEKVWYHGPFLNLDSTAVLGKHSLYEKTIKKCLKQKLIRDNDELADIAGVILAEIRKSKPHLPLVANLRHTGMRPRHWTALSLQLEEKLKPDQSTRLLDLIEIFSLDDHVAEIVELGEVCKKEYAIETALKTMKSKWEGVEFTFGSHEATGSFILKEVEDITNQLDEHIIQTQTMQFSSFKKVFEEEIQQWNDKLRMCTDVIEQWLIL
;
A
#
# COMPACT_ATOMS: atom_id res chain seq x y z
N VAL A 1 14.41 3.55 41.62
CA VAL A 1 13.46 4.17 40.65
C VAL A 1 13.08 3.17 39.55
N PHE A 2 14.01 2.74 38.70
CA PHE A 2 13.75 1.78 37.61
C PHE A 2 13.01 0.48 38.04
N GLU A 3 13.43 -0.17 39.13
CA GLU A 3 12.77 -1.41 39.59
C GLU A 3 11.35 -1.18 40.12
N SER A 4 11.08 -0.04 40.75
CA SER A 4 9.75 0.32 41.24
C SER A 4 8.79 0.62 40.09
N GLU A 5 9.26 1.35 39.08
CA GLU A 5 8.52 1.61 37.84
C GLU A 5 8.22 0.31 37.09
N PHE A 6 9.22 -0.58 36.99
CA PHE A 6 9.07 -1.88 36.36
C PHE A 6 8.01 -2.76 37.05
N LYS A 7 8.06 -2.87 38.40
CA LYS A 7 7.06 -3.63 39.17
C LYS A 7 5.65 -3.07 39.01
N HIS A 8 5.51 -1.75 38.91
CA HIS A 8 4.23 -1.12 38.64
C HIS A 8 3.67 -1.52 37.27
N VAL A 9 4.48 -1.44 36.22
CA VAL A 9 4.08 -1.86 34.85
C VAL A 9 3.79 -3.36 34.79
N GLU A 10 4.57 -4.19 35.48
CA GLU A 10 4.32 -5.63 35.59
C GLU A 10 2.94 -5.94 36.22
N GLY A 11 2.57 -5.21 37.27
CA GLY A 11 1.25 -5.29 37.89
C GLY A 11 0.13 -4.88 36.92
N GLN A 12 0.32 -3.81 36.15
CA GLN A 12 -0.65 -3.38 35.13
C GLN A 12 -0.82 -4.43 34.03
N VAL A 13 0.27 -5.01 33.52
CA VAL A 13 0.24 -6.10 32.52
C VAL A 13 -0.57 -7.29 33.02
N ALA A 14 -0.48 -7.64 34.30
CA ALA A 14 -1.24 -8.76 34.88
C ALA A 14 -2.76 -8.52 34.83
N THR A 15 -3.22 -7.27 34.88
CA THR A 15 -4.66 -6.95 34.81
C THR A 15 -5.28 -7.17 33.42
N PHE A 16 -4.48 -7.22 32.35
CA PHE A 16 -4.99 -7.37 30.98
C PHE A 16 -5.71 -8.69 30.73
N ALA A 17 -5.42 -9.72 31.53
CA ALA A 17 -6.13 -10.99 31.45
C ALA A 17 -7.62 -10.87 31.83
N GLY A 18 -7.99 -9.88 32.65
CA GLY A 18 -9.37 -9.64 33.07
C GLY A 18 -10.05 -8.48 32.32
N LEU A 19 -9.41 -7.90 31.30
CA LEU A 19 -10.01 -6.87 30.47
C LEU A 19 -10.73 -7.55 29.30
N THR A 20 -11.96 -7.98 29.51
CA THR A 20 -12.73 -8.80 28.54
C THR A 20 -13.98 -8.09 27.99
N GLU A 21 -14.11 -6.81 28.31
CA GLU A 21 -15.22 -5.97 27.86
C GLU A 21 -14.95 -5.39 26.47
N LEU A 22 -15.46 -6.04 25.42
CA LEU A 22 -15.26 -5.60 24.03
C LEU A 22 -15.70 -4.14 23.81
N HIS A 23 -16.78 -3.68 24.43
CA HIS A 23 -17.26 -2.30 24.27
C HIS A 23 -16.26 -1.23 24.76
N GLN A 24 -15.32 -1.61 25.64
CA GLN A 24 -14.26 -0.74 26.17
C GLN A 24 -12.99 -0.76 25.32
N TYR A 25 -13.02 -1.36 24.12
CA TYR A 25 -11.84 -1.52 23.24
C TYR A 25 -10.99 -0.26 23.07
N ARG A 26 -11.60 0.94 23.04
CA ARG A 26 -10.89 2.22 22.92
C ARG A 26 -10.03 2.52 24.15
N SER A 27 -10.61 2.36 25.34
CA SER A 27 -9.93 2.59 26.62
C SER A 27 -8.85 1.54 26.85
N ILE A 28 -9.15 0.27 26.58
CA ILE A 28 -8.19 -0.83 26.72
C ILE A 28 -7.03 -0.66 25.73
N SER A 29 -7.30 -0.30 24.47
CA SER A 29 -6.25 0.00 23.48
C SER A 29 -5.39 1.19 23.89
N ALA A 30 -5.96 2.24 24.49
CA ALA A 30 -5.18 3.38 24.98
C ALA A 30 -4.25 2.98 26.13
N LYS A 31 -4.76 2.20 27.10
CA LYS A 31 -3.93 1.61 28.17
C LYS A 31 -2.85 0.70 27.59
N ALA A 32 -3.17 -0.07 26.56
CA ALA A 32 -2.21 -0.98 25.93
C ALA A 32 -1.04 -0.23 25.30
N LYS A 33 -1.34 0.86 24.57
CA LYS A 33 -0.33 1.75 23.99
C LYS A 33 0.56 2.40 25.05
N ASP A 34 0.00 2.94 26.12
CA ASP A 34 0.76 3.54 27.23
C ASP A 34 1.73 2.53 27.86
N ILE A 35 1.30 1.28 28.07
CA ILE A 35 2.18 0.22 28.58
C ILE A 35 3.25 -0.17 27.55
N SER A 36 2.88 -0.27 26.26
CA SER A 36 3.81 -0.59 25.18
C SER A 36 4.91 0.48 25.06
N GLU A 37 4.55 1.76 25.18
CA GLU A 37 5.48 2.90 25.22
C GLU A 37 6.42 2.83 26.42
N LYS A 38 5.91 2.59 27.64
CA LYS A 38 6.73 2.41 28.84
C LYS A 38 7.68 1.22 28.74
N LEU A 39 7.23 0.09 28.19
CA LEU A 39 8.07 -1.08 27.96
C LEU A 39 9.18 -0.78 26.93
N SER A 40 8.87 -0.03 25.87
CA SER A 40 9.87 0.45 24.90
C SER A 40 10.90 1.37 25.54
N GLU A 41 10.46 2.28 26.41
CA GLU A 41 11.35 3.15 27.18
C GLU A 41 12.29 2.33 28.07
N PHE A 42 11.79 1.31 28.78
CA PHE A 42 12.64 0.42 29.56
C PHE A 42 13.66 -0.33 28.70
N VAL A 43 13.29 -0.77 27.49
CA VAL A 43 14.23 -1.38 26.55
C VAL A 43 15.30 -0.38 26.10
N SER A 44 14.93 0.87 25.80
CA SER A 44 15.88 1.93 25.43
C SER A 44 16.84 2.22 26.58
N ARG A 45 16.33 2.46 27.79
CA ARG A 45 17.13 2.72 28.99
C ARG A 45 18.08 1.56 29.29
N SER A 46 17.62 0.31 29.12
CA SER A 46 18.46 -0.88 29.28
C SER A 46 19.62 -0.89 28.27
N ARG A 47 19.39 -0.49 27.02
CA ARG A 47 20.46 -0.37 26.01
C ARG A 47 21.44 0.75 26.34
N ASP A 48 20.94 1.88 26.82
CA ASP A 48 21.78 3.02 27.19
C ASP A 48 22.68 2.68 28.39
N PHE A 49 22.16 1.95 29.39
CA PHE A 49 22.97 1.45 30.50
C PHE A 49 24.04 0.47 30.01
N ASN A 50 23.67 -0.52 29.19
CA ASN A 50 24.63 -1.48 28.64
C ASN A 50 25.73 -0.81 27.79
N SER A 51 25.38 0.25 27.06
CA SER A 51 26.35 1.05 26.30
C SER A 51 27.34 1.76 27.22
N LYS A 52 26.85 2.39 28.30
CA LYS A 52 27.69 3.06 29.31
C LYS A 52 28.57 2.08 30.07
N GLU A 53 28.04 0.93 30.49
CA GLU A 53 28.81 -0.14 31.14
C GLU A 53 29.95 -0.60 30.24
N LYS A 54 29.66 -0.82 28.94
CA LYS A 54 30.70 -1.18 27.96
C LYS A 54 31.77 -0.11 27.81
N MET A 55 31.40 1.18 27.75
CA MET A 55 32.36 2.29 27.67
C MET A 55 33.25 2.40 28.91
N MET A 56 32.71 2.03 30.07
CA MET A 56 33.42 2.03 31.35
C MET A 56 34.15 0.71 31.63
N GLU A 57 34.19 -0.21 30.65
CA GLU A 57 34.77 -1.56 30.79
C GLU A 57 34.17 -2.36 31.96
N LEU A 58 32.93 -2.07 32.31
CA LEU A 58 32.16 -2.79 33.32
C LEU A 58 31.49 -4.03 32.72
N ALA A 59 31.19 -5.02 33.56
CA ALA A 59 30.38 -6.15 33.18
C ALA A 59 28.98 -5.69 32.76
N ILE A 60 28.52 -6.13 31.58
CA ILE A 60 27.23 -5.72 31.02
C ILE A 60 26.09 -6.39 31.79
N THR A 61 25.13 -5.59 32.24
CA THR A 61 23.93 -6.07 32.93
C THR A 61 22.91 -6.65 31.95
N GLU A 62 22.37 -7.83 32.26
CA GLU A 62 21.36 -8.49 31.43
C GLU A 62 19.93 -8.21 31.93
N TYR A 63 19.20 -7.36 31.20
CA TYR A 63 17.82 -6.98 31.50
C TYR A 63 16.76 -7.98 30.98
N PHE A 64 16.91 -9.28 31.29
CA PHE A 64 16.00 -10.32 30.78
C PHE A 64 14.53 -10.13 31.16
N LYS A 65 14.27 -9.59 32.36
CA LYS A 65 12.91 -9.36 32.86
C LYS A 65 12.14 -8.38 31.99
N VAL A 66 12.79 -7.34 31.46
CA VAL A 66 12.18 -6.35 30.57
C VAL A 66 11.75 -6.99 29.26
N LYS A 67 12.65 -7.74 28.62
CA LYS A 67 12.34 -8.47 27.37
C LYS A 67 11.27 -9.53 27.58
N ALA A 68 11.30 -10.25 28.71
CA ALA A 68 10.31 -11.27 29.05
C ALA A 68 8.91 -10.66 29.24
N LEU A 69 8.82 -9.53 29.96
CA LEU A 69 7.56 -8.82 30.17
C LEU A 69 6.98 -8.28 28.86
N GLN A 70 7.82 -7.69 27.99
CA GLN A 70 7.40 -7.24 26.66
C GLN A 70 6.82 -8.39 25.84
N LYS A 71 7.51 -9.54 25.81
CA LYS A 71 7.02 -10.74 25.10
C LYS A 71 5.71 -11.27 25.67
N LYS A 72 5.55 -11.23 27.00
CA LYS A 72 4.32 -11.65 27.69
C LYS A 72 3.15 -10.70 27.41
N PHE A 73 3.43 -9.41 27.28
CA PHE A 73 2.41 -8.39 27.02
C PHE A 73 1.97 -8.33 25.55
N GLN A 74 2.87 -8.64 24.60
CA GLN A 74 2.64 -8.49 23.16
C GLN A 74 1.29 -9.05 22.67
N PRO A 75 0.80 -10.24 23.08
CA PRO A 75 -0.49 -10.75 22.59
C PRO A 75 -1.69 -9.89 23.00
N TYR A 76 -1.65 -9.26 24.18
CA TYR A 76 -2.70 -8.35 24.65
C TYR A 76 -2.64 -7.03 23.88
N ASP A 77 -1.44 -6.49 23.67
CA ASP A 77 -1.22 -5.29 22.87
C ASP A 77 -1.70 -5.49 21.43
N ASP A 78 -1.24 -6.56 20.78
CA ASP A 78 -1.63 -6.95 19.41
C ASP A 78 -3.16 -7.07 19.30
N LEU A 79 -3.84 -7.74 20.25
CA LEU A 79 -5.29 -7.91 20.24
C LEU A 79 -6.04 -6.58 20.34
N TRP A 80 -5.76 -5.79 21.39
CA TRP A 80 -6.56 -4.60 21.69
C TRP A 80 -6.26 -3.43 20.76
N THR A 81 -5.00 -3.24 20.38
CA THR A 81 -4.64 -2.20 19.40
C THR A 81 -5.18 -2.51 18.01
N THR A 82 -5.11 -3.78 17.57
CA THR A 82 -5.70 -4.21 16.29
C THR A 82 -7.22 -4.10 16.32
N THR A 83 -7.87 -4.47 17.42
CA THR A 83 -9.34 -4.33 17.57
C THR A 83 -9.77 -2.87 17.42
N ASN A 84 -9.11 -1.95 18.12
CA ASN A 84 -9.42 -0.53 18.00
C ASN A 84 -9.11 0.03 16.59
N ALA A 85 -7.97 -0.34 16.01
CA ALA A 85 -7.58 0.08 14.67
C ALA A 85 -8.56 -0.44 13.60
N TRP A 86 -9.03 -1.69 13.73
CA TRP A 86 -10.06 -2.29 12.89
C TRP A 86 -11.35 -1.48 12.96
N ARG A 87 -11.91 -1.24 14.15
CA ARG A 87 -13.17 -0.47 14.32
C ARG A 87 -13.08 0.93 13.75
N GLN A 88 -11.95 1.61 13.92
CA GLN A 88 -11.73 2.93 13.34
C GLN A 88 -11.65 2.86 11.81
N SER A 89 -10.93 1.87 11.28
CA SER A 89 -10.75 1.69 9.84
C SER A 89 -12.06 1.32 9.16
N GLU A 90 -12.81 0.36 9.71
CA GLU A 90 -14.14 -0.03 9.25
C GLU A 90 -15.06 1.19 9.15
N LYS A 91 -15.15 2.00 10.21
CA LYS A 91 -15.97 3.22 10.19
C LYS A 91 -15.58 4.16 9.05
N VAL A 92 -14.28 4.39 8.85
CA VAL A 92 -13.77 5.27 7.79
C VAL A 92 -14.02 4.68 6.40
N TRP A 93 -13.81 3.37 6.23
CA TRP A 93 -13.95 2.71 4.93
C TRP A 93 -15.39 2.67 4.45
N TYR A 94 -16.33 2.37 5.35
CA TYR A 94 -17.74 2.22 4.98
C TYR A 94 -18.52 3.53 4.99
N HIS A 95 -18.23 4.44 5.93
CA HIS A 95 -19.01 5.68 6.09
C HIS A 95 -18.29 6.95 5.64
N GLY A 96 -16.99 6.87 5.36
CA GLY A 96 -16.24 8.00 4.82
C GLY A 96 -16.43 8.16 3.29
N PRO A 97 -15.92 9.27 2.72
CA PRO A 97 -15.97 9.49 1.27
C PRO A 97 -15.21 8.39 0.52
N PHE A 98 -15.92 7.66 -0.34
CA PHE A 98 -15.39 6.57 -1.14
C PHE A 98 -14.19 7.02 -1.99
N LEU A 99 -14.29 8.20 -2.61
CA LEU A 99 -13.25 8.78 -3.44
C LEU A 99 -11.95 9.13 -2.69
N ASN A 100 -11.97 9.15 -1.34
CA ASN A 100 -10.78 9.38 -0.53
C ASN A 100 -10.09 8.08 -0.10
N LEU A 101 -10.67 6.92 -0.42
CA LEU A 101 -10.05 5.64 -0.11
C LEU A 101 -8.87 5.38 -1.04
N ASP A 102 -7.75 4.99 -0.43
CA ASP A 102 -6.57 4.43 -1.08
C ASP A 102 -6.72 2.89 -1.06
N SER A 103 -6.82 2.30 -2.25
CA SER A 103 -7.01 0.86 -2.40
C SER A 103 -5.86 0.04 -1.80
N THR A 104 -4.62 0.46 -2.02
CA THR A 104 -3.43 -0.25 -1.53
C THR A 104 -3.37 -0.20 -0.01
N ALA A 105 -3.64 0.96 0.58
CA ALA A 105 -3.63 1.13 2.03
C ALA A 105 -4.74 0.33 2.72
N VAL A 106 -5.95 0.31 2.15
CA VAL A 106 -7.10 -0.46 2.69
C VAL A 106 -6.78 -1.96 2.67
N LEU A 107 -6.35 -2.49 1.52
CA LEU A 107 -6.01 -3.92 1.38
C LEU A 107 -4.86 -4.33 2.30
N GLY A 108 -3.82 -3.50 2.40
CA GLY A 108 -2.69 -3.73 3.30
C GLY A 108 -3.10 -3.78 4.77
N LYS A 109 -3.90 -2.80 5.23
CA LYS A 109 -4.41 -2.76 6.61
C LYS A 109 -5.33 -3.94 6.91
N HIS A 110 -6.26 -4.28 6.01
CA HIS A 110 -7.15 -5.43 6.20
C HIS A 110 -6.35 -6.73 6.37
N SER A 111 -5.37 -6.97 5.48
CA SER A 111 -4.49 -8.15 5.56
C SER A 111 -3.69 -8.18 6.87
N LEU A 112 -3.18 -7.02 7.31
CA LEU A 112 -2.47 -6.88 8.58
C LEU A 112 -3.37 -7.26 9.76
N TYR A 113 -4.57 -6.70 9.84
CA TYR A 113 -5.51 -6.98 10.93
C TYR A 113 -5.88 -8.46 10.99
N GLU A 114 -6.21 -9.08 9.84
CA GLU A 114 -6.53 -10.51 9.77
C GLU A 114 -5.36 -11.38 10.25
N LYS A 115 -4.13 -11.06 9.83
CA LYS A 115 -2.91 -11.79 10.24
C LYS A 115 -2.62 -11.63 11.74
N THR A 116 -2.72 -10.41 12.26
CA THR A 116 -2.44 -10.13 13.68
C THR A 116 -3.43 -10.85 14.59
N ILE A 117 -4.73 -10.76 14.34
CA ILE A 117 -5.74 -11.44 15.16
C ILE A 117 -5.60 -12.97 15.06
N LYS A 118 -5.34 -13.52 13.88
CA LYS A 118 -5.02 -14.96 13.73
C LYS A 118 -3.79 -15.38 14.53
N LYS A 119 -2.77 -14.52 14.61
CA LYS A 119 -1.57 -14.76 15.43
C LYS A 119 -1.93 -14.71 16.92
N CYS A 120 -2.74 -13.75 17.36
CA CYS A 120 -3.23 -13.66 18.75
C CYS A 120 -3.96 -14.93 19.19
N LEU A 121 -4.89 -15.44 18.37
CA LEU A 121 -5.62 -16.68 18.64
C LEU A 121 -4.73 -17.93 18.82
N LYS A 122 -3.50 -17.91 18.26
CA LYS A 122 -2.52 -19.00 18.44
C LYS A 122 -1.65 -18.82 19.68
N GLN A 123 -1.63 -17.63 20.29
CA GLN A 123 -0.85 -17.37 21.50
C GLN A 123 -1.52 -18.03 22.70
N LYS A 124 -0.76 -18.79 23.48
CA LYS A 124 -1.25 -19.51 24.66
C LYS A 124 -2.03 -18.61 25.63
N LEU A 125 -1.57 -17.37 25.84
CA LEU A 125 -2.20 -16.41 26.75
C LEU A 125 -3.62 -15.98 26.34
N ILE A 126 -3.90 -15.98 25.03
CA ILE A 126 -5.23 -15.65 24.51
C ILE A 126 -6.06 -16.93 24.37
N ARG A 127 -5.46 -17.98 23.81
CA ARG A 127 -6.13 -19.26 23.56
C ARG A 127 -6.64 -19.93 24.85
N ASP A 128 -5.88 -19.85 25.94
CA ASP A 128 -6.23 -20.48 27.22
C ASP A 128 -7.16 -19.57 28.07
N ASN A 129 -7.57 -18.39 27.55
CA ASN A 129 -8.54 -17.49 28.17
C ASN A 129 -9.76 -17.39 27.24
N ASP A 130 -10.83 -18.12 27.56
CA ASP A 130 -12.01 -18.27 26.71
C ASP A 130 -12.63 -16.90 26.32
N GLU A 131 -12.73 -15.96 27.27
CA GLU A 131 -13.31 -14.64 27.02
C GLU A 131 -12.49 -13.82 26.00
N LEU A 132 -11.16 -13.82 26.12
CA LEU A 132 -10.28 -13.13 25.17
C LEU A 132 -10.23 -13.84 23.82
N ALA A 133 -10.29 -15.18 23.81
CA ALA A 133 -10.37 -15.97 22.60
C ALA A 133 -11.66 -15.67 21.83
N ASP A 134 -12.80 -15.57 22.52
CA ASP A 134 -14.09 -15.22 21.93
C ASP A 134 -14.06 -13.83 21.32
N ILE A 135 -13.52 -12.83 22.03
CA ILE A 135 -13.35 -11.47 21.50
C ILE A 135 -12.51 -11.48 20.22
N ALA A 136 -11.36 -12.16 20.23
CA ALA A 136 -10.51 -12.28 19.06
C ALA A 136 -11.23 -13.02 17.92
N GLY A 137 -12.06 -14.01 18.24
CA GLY A 137 -12.92 -14.71 17.29
C GLY A 137 -13.97 -13.81 16.63
N VAL A 138 -14.67 -12.99 17.42
CA VAL A 138 -15.66 -12.01 16.94
C VAL A 138 -15.00 -11.02 15.98
N ILE A 139 -13.88 -10.41 16.38
CA ILE A 139 -13.16 -9.44 15.52
C ILE A 139 -12.67 -10.11 14.23
N LEU A 140 -12.17 -11.34 14.31
CA LEU A 140 -11.76 -12.07 13.11
C LEU A 140 -12.93 -12.37 12.18
N ALA A 141 -14.11 -12.70 12.72
CA ALA A 141 -15.32 -12.94 11.94
C ALA A 141 -15.78 -11.66 11.22
N GLU A 142 -15.75 -10.51 11.89
CA GLU A 142 -16.07 -9.21 11.29
C GLU A 142 -15.09 -8.84 10.16
N ILE A 143 -13.78 -8.98 10.40
CA ILE A 143 -12.75 -8.75 9.39
C ILE A 143 -13.01 -9.65 8.17
N ARG A 144 -13.36 -10.92 8.38
CA ARG A 144 -13.68 -11.85 7.28
C ARG A 144 -14.97 -11.49 6.56
N LYS A 145 -15.99 -11.02 7.27
CA LYS A 145 -17.25 -10.57 6.67
C LYS A 145 -17.05 -9.40 5.71
N SER A 146 -16.09 -8.52 5.98
CA SER A 146 -15.75 -7.40 5.07
C SER A 146 -14.91 -7.80 3.84
N LYS A 147 -14.32 -9.00 3.85
CA LYS A 147 -13.36 -9.45 2.82
C LYS A 147 -13.94 -9.45 1.40
N PRO A 148 -15.21 -9.86 1.17
CA PRO A 148 -15.82 -9.81 -0.16
C PRO A 148 -15.92 -8.40 -0.76
N HIS A 149 -15.84 -7.33 0.04
CA HIS A 149 -15.93 -5.96 -0.45
C HIS A 149 -14.56 -5.38 -0.86
N LEU A 150 -13.46 -6.04 -0.51
CA LEU A 150 -12.11 -5.57 -0.87
C LEU A 150 -11.89 -5.46 -2.39
N PRO A 151 -12.37 -6.39 -3.24
CA PRO A 151 -12.27 -6.24 -4.70
C PRO A 151 -12.97 -4.98 -5.23
N LEU A 152 -14.07 -4.55 -4.60
CA LEU A 152 -14.77 -3.32 -4.97
C LEU A 152 -13.82 -2.12 -4.81
N VAL A 153 -13.22 -1.99 -3.63
CA VAL A 153 -12.25 -0.92 -3.34
C VAL A 153 -11.01 -1.07 -4.24
N ALA A 154 -10.48 -2.28 -4.40
CA ALA A 154 -9.27 -2.53 -5.17
C ALA A 154 -9.36 -2.06 -6.63
N ASN A 155 -10.50 -2.31 -7.27
CA ASN A 155 -10.69 -2.03 -8.69
C ASN A 155 -11.28 -0.64 -8.93
N LEU A 156 -12.32 -0.25 -8.18
CA LEU A 156 -13.01 1.03 -8.39
C LEU A 156 -12.25 2.25 -7.85
N ARG A 157 -11.28 2.03 -6.93
CA ARG A 157 -10.34 3.07 -6.46
C ARG A 157 -8.95 2.94 -7.07
N HIS A 158 -8.78 2.13 -8.10
CA HIS A 158 -7.53 2.09 -8.84
C HIS A 158 -7.23 3.46 -9.48
N THR A 159 -5.97 3.88 -9.50
CA THR A 159 -5.53 5.19 -10.04
C THR A 159 -5.80 5.35 -11.53
N GLY A 160 -5.90 4.22 -12.25
CA GLY A 160 -6.31 4.14 -13.65
C GLY A 160 -7.79 4.41 -13.92
N MET A 161 -8.64 4.53 -12.89
CA MET A 161 -10.07 4.76 -13.10
C MET A 161 -10.32 6.10 -13.78
N ARG A 162 -11.21 6.11 -14.77
CA ARG A 162 -11.58 7.26 -15.61
C ARG A 162 -13.09 7.30 -15.79
N PRO A 163 -13.69 8.44 -16.18
CA PRO A 163 -15.13 8.55 -16.40
C PRO A 163 -15.70 7.48 -17.33
N ARG A 164 -14.97 7.10 -18.39
CA ARG A 164 -15.37 6.03 -19.31
C ARG A 164 -15.59 4.67 -18.64
N HIS A 165 -14.80 4.32 -17.63
CA HIS A 165 -14.93 3.05 -16.90
C HIS A 165 -16.20 3.07 -16.05
N TRP A 166 -16.53 4.20 -15.42
CA TRP A 166 -17.79 4.37 -14.70
C TRP A 166 -18.99 4.30 -15.63
N THR A 167 -18.90 4.88 -16.82
CA THR A 167 -19.96 4.76 -17.85
C THR A 167 -20.12 3.31 -18.32
N ALA A 168 -19.03 2.59 -18.55
CA ALA A 168 -19.08 1.18 -18.93
C ALA A 168 -19.71 0.32 -17.83
N LEU A 169 -19.30 0.52 -16.57
CA LEU A 169 -19.88 -0.17 -15.42
C LEU A 169 -21.37 0.13 -15.27
N SER A 170 -21.74 1.41 -15.40
CA SER A 170 -23.13 1.84 -15.31
C SER A 170 -24.00 1.17 -16.37
N LEU A 171 -23.49 1.04 -17.59
CA LEU A 171 -24.20 0.37 -18.68
C LEU A 171 -24.33 -1.13 -18.43
N GLN A 172 -23.27 -1.76 -17.93
CA GLN A 172 -23.24 -3.19 -17.66
C GLN A 172 -24.16 -3.60 -16.50
N LEU A 173 -24.26 -2.74 -15.49
CA LEU A 173 -25.10 -2.98 -14.31
C LEU A 173 -26.51 -2.39 -14.43
N GLU A 174 -26.82 -1.71 -15.54
CA GLU A 174 -28.06 -0.97 -15.76
C GLU A 174 -28.37 0.07 -14.65
N GLU A 175 -27.32 0.54 -13.97
CA GLU A 175 -27.38 1.40 -12.80
C GLU A 175 -26.60 2.70 -13.03
N LYS A 176 -27.10 3.83 -12.52
CA LYS A 176 -26.42 5.12 -12.71
C LYS A 176 -25.30 5.34 -11.70
N LEU A 177 -24.17 4.68 -11.93
CA LEU A 177 -23.00 4.75 -11.05
C LEU A 177 -22.13 5.96 -11.36
N LYS A 178 -22.27 7.00 -10.54
CA LYS A 178 -21.39 8.16 -10.58
C LYS A 178 -21.03 8.61 -9.16
N PRO A 179 -19.96 8.06 -8.57
CA PRO A 179 -19.53 8.48 -7.25
C PRO A 179 -19.13 9.95 -7.23
N ASP A 180 -19.52 10.63 -6.15
CA ASP A 180 -19.13 11.98 -5.81
C ASP A 180 -18.45 12.03 -4.43
N GLN A 181 -18.17 13.23 -3.92
CA GLN A 181 -17.50 13.42 -2.64
C GLN A 181 -18.35 13.00 -1.43
N SER A 182 -19.66 12.81 -1.61
CA SER A 182 -20.57 12.35 -0.57
C SER A 182 -20.81 10.84 -0.62
N THR A 183 -20.49 10.19 -1.74
CA THR A 183 -20.69 8.75 -1.93
C THR A 183 -19.81 7.95 -0.97
N ARG A 184 -20.41 7.03 -0.23
CA ARG A 184 -19.72 6.14 0.71
C ARG A 184 -19.62 4.74 0.13
N LEU A 185 -18.67 3.93 0.60
CA LEU A 185 -18.61 2.52 0.19
C LEU A 185 -19.89 1.77 0.57
N LEU A 186 -20.49 2.12 1.72
CA LEU A 186 -21.76 1.54 2.13
C LEU A 186 -22.88 1.83 1.12
N ASP A 187 -22.93 3.03 0.53
CA ASP A 187 -23.94 3.36 -0.49
C ASP A 187 -23.77 2.49 -1.73
N LEU A 188 -22.52 2.25 -2.15
CA LEU A 188 -22.22 1.36 -3.27
C LEU A 188 -22.64 -0.09 -3.01
N ILE A 189 -22.58 -0.55 -1.76
CA ILE A 189 -22.99 -1.92 -1.41
C ILE A 189 -24.50 -1.99 -1.22
N GLU A 190 -25.10 -1.11 -0.42
CA GLU A 190 -26.50 -1.24 -0.01
C GLU A 190 -27.50 -0.70 -1.04
N ILE A 191 -27.15 0.36 -1.79
CA ILE A 191 -28.06 0.98 -2.75
C ILE A 191 -27.89 0.37 -4.14
N PHE A 192 -26.65 0.06 -4.52
CA PHE A 192 -26.32 -0.44 -5.86
C PHE A 192 -25.95 -1.93 -5.89
N SER A 193 -26.01 -2.62 -4.75
CA SER A 193 -25.72 -4.06 -4.63
C SER A 193 -24.43 -4.50 -5.33
N LEU A 194 -23.37 -3.67 -5.26
CA LEU A 194 -22.13 -3.98 -5.98
C LEU A 194 -21.43 -5.25 -5.48
N ASP A 195 -21.78 -5.76 -4.30
CA ASP A 195 -21.33 -7.05 -3.78
C ASP A 195 -21.86 -8.25 -4.58
N ASP A 196 -23.00 -8.12 -5.28
CA ASP A 196 -23.51 -9.12 -6.22
C ASP A 196 -22.80 -9.05 -7.59
N HIS A 197 -22.10 -7.95 -7.87
CA HIS A 197 -21.46 -7.66 -9.16
C HIS A 197 -19.92 -7.63 -9.10
N VAL A 198 -19.34 -8.35 -8.14
CA VAL A 198 -17.88 -8.36 -7.91
C VAL A 198 -17.11 -8.86 -9.12
N ALA A 199 -17.64 -9.83 -9.87
CA ALA A 199 -16.95 -10.41 -11.02
C ALA A 199 -16.78 -9.39 -12.15
N GLU A 200 -17.86 -8.69 -12.49
CA GLU A 200 -17.93 -7.63 -13.49
C GLU A 200 -16.99 -6.46 -13.12
N ILE A 201 -16.98 -6.08 -11.84
CA ILE A 201 -16.12 -5.02 -11.33
C ILE A 201 -14.64 -5.42 -11.40
N VAL A 202 -14.32 -6.69 -11.13
CA VAL A 202 -12.95 -7.21 -11.28
C VAL A 202 -12.53 -7.20 -12.74
N GLU A 203 -13.39 -7.65 -13.66
CA GLU A 203 -13.11 -7.63 -15.10
C GLU A 203 -12.83 -6.21 -15.61
N LEU A 204 -13.71 -5.26 -15.28
CA LEU A 204 -13.50 -3.84 -15.59
C LEU A 204 -12.21 -3.31 -14.95
N GLY A 205 -11.93 -3.73 -13.71
CA GLY A 205 -10.70 -3.41 -12.99
C GLY A 205 -9.45 -3.85 -13.74
N GLU A 206 -9.47 -5.02 -14.36
CA GLU A 206 -8.35 -5.50 -15.19
C GLU A 206 -8.17 -4.66 -16.46
N VAL A 207 -9.26 -4.31 -17.15
CA VAL A 207 -9.21 -3.38 -18.29
C VAL A 207 -8.57 -2.05 -17.86
N CYS A 208 -9.06 -1.48 -16.76
CA CYS A 208 -8.56 -0.23 -16.17
C CYS A 208 -7.06 -0.30 -15.83
N LYS A 209 -6.60 -1.39 -15.21
CA LYS A 209 -5.18 -1.60 -14.87
C LYS A 209 -4.30 -1.70 -16.12
N LYS A 210 -4.75 -2.42 -17.15
CA LYS A 210 -4.00 -2.58 -18.41
C LYS A 210 -3.93 -1.28 -19.19
N GLU A 211 -5.02 -0.52 -19.26
CA GLU A 211 -5.02 0.82 -19.84
C GLU A 211 -4.08 1.77 -19.10
N TYR A 212 -4.10 1.76 -17.77
CA TYR A 212 -3.21 2.59 -16.96
C TYR A 212 -1.73 2.24 -17.13
N ALA A 213 -1.41 0.96 -17.34
CA ALA A 213 -0.05 0.53 -17.62
C ALA A 213 0.47 1.12 -18.95
N ILE A 214 -0.37 1.15 -19.99
CA ILE A 214 -0.05 1.79 -21.28
C ILE A 214 0.16 3.30 -21.09
N GLU A 215 -0.78 3.97 -20.42
CA GLU A 215 -0.70 5.41 -20.12
C GLU A 215 0.59 5.77 -19.38
N THR A 216 0.93 4.97 -18.35
CA THR A 216 2.12 5.19 -17.53
C THR A 216 3.41 4.92 -18.30
N ALA A 217 3.44 3.86 -19.14
CA ALA A 217 4.58 3.54 -19.98
C ALA A 217 4.86 4.66 -21.00
N LEU A 218 3.83 5.12 -21.72
CA LEU A 218 3.94 6.25 -22.66
C LEU A 218 4.44 7.51 -21.96
N LYS A 219 3.84 7.87 -20.82
CA LYS A 219 4.25 9.05 -20.04
C LYS A 219 5.71 8.94 -19.58
N THR A 220 6.12 7.78 -19.10
CA THR A 220 7.49 7.54 -18.60
C THR A 220 8.51 7.60 -19.74
N MET A 221 8.21 7.01 -20.89
CA MET A 221 9.07 7.13 -22.08
C MET A 221 9.21 8.59 -22.47
N LYS A 222 8.10 9.34 -22.60
CA LYS A 222 8.11 10.76 -22.96
C LYS A 222 8.92 11.59 -21.97
N SER A 223 8.76 11.38 -20.66
CA SER A 223 9.53 12.13 -19.65
C SER A 223 11.02 11.83 -19.69
N LYS A 224 11.44 10.61 -20.07
CA LYS A 224 12.87 10.29 -20.26
C LYS A 224 13.50 11.04 -21.43
N TRP A 225 12.70 11.55 -22.37
CA TRP A 225 13.19 12.41 -23.46
C TRP A 225 13.24 13.89 -23.07
N GLU A 226 12.64 14.27 -21.94
CA GLU A 226 12.74 15.64 -21.42
C GLU A 226 14.17 15.85 -20.89
N GLY A 227 14.95 16.67 -21.59
CA GLY A 227 16.33 16.99 -21.23
C GLY A 227 17.39 16.11 -21.92
N VAL A 228 17.03 15.29 -22.90
CA VAL A 228 18.01 14.67 -23.78
C VAL A 228 18.60 15.74 -24.70
N GLU A 229 19.92 15.89 -24.65
CA GLU A 229 20.68 16.87 -25.44
C GLU A 229 21.65 16.14 -26.36
N PHE A 230 21.81 16.65 -27.58
CA PHE A 230 22.81 16.16 -28.52
C PHE A 230 24.14 16.85 -28.29
N THR A 231 25.22 16.07 -28.22
CA THR A 231 26.58 16.59 -28.18
C THR A 231 27.12 16.78 -29.59
N PHE A 232 27.69 17.95 -29.85
CA PHE A 232 28.29 18.29 -31.14
C PHE A 232 29.79 18.55 -30.99
N GLY A 233 30.59 18.02 -31.92
CA GLY A 233 32.02 18.33 -32.06
C GLY A 233 32.31 19.07 -33.35
N SER A 234 33.38 19.86 -33.40
CA SER A 234 33.81 20.55 -34.63
C SER A 234 34.52 19.59 -35.60
N HIS A 235 34.25 19.73 -36.90
CA HIS A 235 34.97 19.07 -37.99
C HIS A 235 36.09 19.97 -38.51
N GLU A 236 37.35 19.59 -38.28
CA GLU A 236 38.52 20.44 -38.52
C GLU A 236 38.72 20.83 -40.00
N ALA A 237 38.27 20.00 -40.94
CA ALA A 237 38.49 20.25 -42.38
C ALA A 237 37.43 21.14 -43.05
N THR A 238 36.23 21.28 -42.44
CA THR A 238 35.09 22.00 -43.05
C THR A 238 34.54 23.11 -42.15
N GLY A 239 34.90 23.14 -40.86
CA GLY A 239 34.35 24.06 -39.88
C GLY A 239 32.89 23.77 -39.47
N SER A 240 32.32 22.63 -39.89
CA SER A 240 30.97 22.20 -39.53
C SER A 240 30.93 21.49 -38.16
N PHE A 241 29.73 21.24 -37.64
CA PHE A 241 29.52 20.46 -36.42
C PHE A 241 29.04 19.04 -36.75
N ILE A 242 29.60 18.04 -36.08
CA ILE A 242 29.27 16.62 -36.22
C ILE A 242 28.64 16.15 -34.91
N LEU A 243 27.64 15.30 -35.00
CA LEU A 243 27.05 14.61 -33.87
C LEU A 243 28.10 13.69 -33.21
N LYS A 244 28.20 13.71 -31.88
CA LYS A 244 29.09 12.84 -31.09
C LYS A 244 28.32 12.17 -29.96
N GLU A 245 28.86 11.05 -29.46
CA GLU A 245 28.37 10.38 -28.24
C GLU A 245 26.89 9.97 -28.31
N VAL A 246 26.46 9.45 -29.47
CA VAL A 246 25.04 9.14 -29.74
C VAL A 246 24.58 7.77 -29.27
N GLU A 247 25.50 6.91 -28.80
CA GLU A 247 25.22 5.50 -28.47
C GLU A 247 24.10 5.35 -27.43
N ASP A 248 24.10 6.18 -26.39
CA ASP A 248 23.05 6.17 -25.36
C ASP A 248 21.70 6.61 -25.92
N ILE A 249 21.69 7.60 -26.81
CA ILE A 249 20.47 8.11 -27.47
C ILE A 249 19.89 7.03 -28.40
N THR A 250 20.73 6.37 -29.19
CA THR A 250 20.31 5.28 -30.10
C THR A 250 19.79 4.08 -29.33
N ASN A 251 20.48 3.67 -28.25
CA ASN A 251 20.02 2.58 -27.39
C ASN A 251 18.65 2.88 -26.76
N GLN A 252 18.44 4.12 -26.31
CA GLN A 252 17.15 4.57 -25.77
C GLN A 252 16.05 4.61 -26.84
N LEU A 253 16.37 5.00 -28.08
CA LEU A 253 15.42 4.94 -29.20
C LEU A 253 14.97 3.51 -29.44
N ASP A 254 15.91 2.57 -29.58
CA ASP A 254 15.61 1.15 -29.85
C ASP A 254 14.75 0.52 -28.75
N GLU A 255 15.12 0.74 -27.49
CA GLU A 255 14.34 0.26 -26.34
C GLU A 255 12.89 0.79 -26.39
N HIS A 256 12.73 2.11 -26.57
CA HIS A 256 11.42 2.73 -26.58
C HIS A 256 10.60 2.38 -27.84
N ILE A 257 11.24 2.10 -28.98
CA ILE A 257 10.57 1.60 -30.19
C ILE A 257 9.99 0.21 -29.92
N ILE A 258 10.78 -0.72 -29.33
CA ILE A 258 10.31 -2.07 -28.99
C ILE A 258 9.17 -2.01 -27.97
N GLN A 259 9.29 -1.17 -26.94
CA GLN A 259 8.23 -0.96 -25.95
C GLN A 259 6.95 -0.41 -26.59
N THR A 260 7.08 0.57 -27.48
CA THR A 260 5.93 1.16 -28.19
C THR A 260 5.25 0.15 -29.11
N GLN A 261 6.01 -0.64 -29.86
CA GLN A 261 5.47 -1.71 -30.71
C GLN A 261 4.76 -2.78 -29.89
N THR A 262 5.30 -3.15 -28.72
CA THR A 262 4.63 -4.08 -27.80
C THR A 262 3.25 -3.56 -27.39
N MET A 263 3.13 -2.25 -27.11
CA MET A 263 1.84 -1.62 -26.80
C MET A 263 0.88 -1.60 -28.00
N GLN A 264 1.38 -1.50 -29.24
CA GLN A 264 0.54 -1.58 -30.45
C GLN A 264 -0.14 -2.93 -30.64
N PHE A 265 0.40 -4.01 -30.05
CA PHE A 265 -0.22 -5.34 -30.07
C PHE A 265 -1.15 -5.60 -28.87
N SER A 266 -1.23 -4.67 -27.91
CA SER A 266 -2.13 -4.81 -26.76
C SER A 266 -3.59 -4.71 -27.19
N SER A 267 -4.43 -5.63 -26.69
CA SER A 267 -5.89 -5.58 -26.85
C SER A 267 -6.53 -4.38 -26.13
N PHE A 268 -5.81 -3.75 -25.20
CA PHE A 268 -6.29 -2.62 -24.38
C PHE A 268 -5.81 -1.25 -24.91
N LYS A 269 -5.19 -1.22 -26.09
CA LYS A 269 -4.61 0.02 -26.64
C LYS A 269 -5.64 1.03 -27.15
N LYS A 270 -6.91 0.63 -27.34
CA LYS A 270 -7.90 1.35 -28.16
C LYS A 270 -8.00 2.84 -27.84
N VAL A 271 -7.96 3.23 -26.57
CA VAL A 271 -8.05 4.65 -26.15
C VAL A 271 -6.77 5.45 -26.42
N PHE A 272 -5.63 4.77 -26.54
CA PHE A 272 -4.30 5.35 -26.74
C PHE A 272 -3.74 5.07 -28.14
N GLU A 273 -4.52 4.47 -29.05
CA GLU A 273 -4.03 3.94 -30.33
C GLU A 273 -3.36 5.03 -31.18
N GLU A 274 -4.01 6.18 -31.30
CA GLU A 274 -3.46 7.34 -32.02
C GLU A 274 -2.17 7.85 -31.36
N GLU A 275 -2.15 7.97 -30.03
CA GLU A 275 -0.99 8.46 -29.29
C GLU A 275 0.22 7.50 -29.41
N ILE A 276 -0.03 6.19 -29.32
CA ILE A 276 1.00 5.15 -29.49
C ILE A 276 1.56 5.22 -30.91
N GLN A 277 0.69 5.37 -31.93
CA GLN A 277 1.11 5.44 -33.33
C GLN A 277 1.97 6.68 -33.58
N GLN A 278 1.49 7.87 -33.19
CA GLN A 278 2.24 9.12 -33.32
C GLN A 278 3.60 9.06 -32.59
N TRP A 279 3.64 8.42 -31.42
CA TRP A 279 4.88 8.24 -30.67
C TRP A 279 5.87 7.32 -31.40
N ASN A 280 5.41 6.18 -31.92
CA ASN A 280 6.24 5.26 -32.69
C ASN A 280 6.82 5.93 -33.95
N ASP A 281 5.98 6.66 -34.70
CA ASP A 281 6.40 7.36 -35.90
C ASP A 281 7.46 8.43 -35.59
N LYS A 282 7.31 9.13 -34.46
CA LYS A 282 8.29 10.12 -34.01
C LYS A 282 9.63 9.47 -33.67
N LEU A 283 9.64 8.36 -32.93
CA LEU A 283 10.87 7.64 -32.58
C LEU A 283 11.59 7.10 -33.82
N ARG A 284 10.85 6.54 -34.78
CA ARG A 284 11.40 6.05 -36.06
C ARG A 284 11.99 7.19 -36.89
N MET A 285 11.27 8.29 -37.04
CA MET A 285 11.79 9.47 -37.74
C MET A 285 13.07 10.00 -37.09
N CYS A 286 13.14 10.05 -35.75
CA CYS A 286 14.37 10.44 -35.05
C CYS A 286 15.53 9.48 -35.34
N THR A 287 15.26 8.17 -35.40
CA THR A 287 16.25 7.15 -35.75
C THR A 287 16.78 7.38 -37.17
N ASP A 288 15.88 7.51 -38.14
CA ASP A 288 16.24 7.76 -39.54
C ASP A 288 17.10 9.02 -39.69
N VAL A 289 16.73 10.12 -39.00
CA VAL A 289 17.48 11.38 -39.05
C VAL A 289 18.87 11.25 -38.45
N ILE A 290 19.02 10.57 -37.30
CA ILE A 290 20.33 10.33 -36.68
C ILE A 290 21.20 9.47 -37.58
N GLU A 291 20.66 8.39 -38.13
CA GLU A 291 21.40 7.52 -39.06
C GLU A 291 21.89 8.27 -40.29
N GLN A 292 21.05 9.10 -40.91
CA GLN A 292 21.46 9.94 -42.04
C GLN A 292 22.55 10.93 -41.65
N TRP A 293 22.49 11.53 -40.45
CA TRP A 293 23.53 12.44 -39.97
C TRP A 293 24.87 11.76 -39.66
N LEU A 294 24.86 10.48 -39.27
CA LEU A 294 26.10 9.72 -39.02
C LEU A 294 26.78 9.27 -40.32
N ILE A 295 26.04 9.21 -41.43
CA ILE A 295 26.57 8.87 -42.75
C ILE A 295 27.17 10.09 -43.46
N LEU A 296 26.69 11.30 -43.15
CA LEU A 296 27.12 12.59 -43.72
C LEU A 296 28.40 13.13 -43.06
#